data_AF-A0A0Q5IUF5-F1
#
_entry.id   AF-A0A0Q5IUF5-F1
#
_cell.length_a   1.000
_cell.length_b   1.000
_cell.length_c   1.000
_cell.angle_alpha   90.00
_cell.angle_beta   90.00
_cell.angle_gamma   90.00
#
_symmetry.space_group_name_H-M   'P 1'
#
loop_
_entity.id
_entity.type
_entity.pdbx_description
1 polymer ?
#
loop_
_entity_poly.entity_id
_entity_poly.type
_entity_poly.pdbx_seq_one_letter_code
_entity_poly.pdbx_strand_id
1 'polypeptide(L)'
;MTSTTDESTFLRLLREQIGHEFDAHQQYVAIAVWFDGQDLPQLARHYYRQAIEERNHALMIVQYLLDRDLPVAIPGGSSVRNDFTQVTEPIGLALQQEKQVTAQIEAIFAAARSEGDALGEQFLLWFLKEQVEEVASATTLLTVATRAGDNLFDLENYVAREQIGDGGESADAPSAAGGAL
;
A
#
# COMPACT_ATOMS: atom_id res chain seq x y z
N MET A 1 13.00 -28.53 -29.87
CA MET A 1 13.12 -27.06 -29.92
C MET A 1 12.19 -26.49 -28.88
N THR A 2 12.65 -26.37 -27.63
CA THR A 2 11.89 -25.71 -26.56
C THR A 2 12.14 -24.22 -26.71
N SER A 3 11.14 -23.50 -27.22
CA SER A 3 11.12 -22.04 -27.21
C SER A 3 11.25 -21.59 -25.75
N THR A 4 12.36 -20.99 -25.39
CA THR A 4 12.46 -20.14 -24.20
C THR A 4 11.53 -18.96 -24.44
N THR A 5 10.29 -19.07 -23.98
CA THR A 5 9.41 -17.90 -23.84
C THR A 5 10.08 -16.98 -22.82
N ASP A 6 10.54 -15.81 -23.28
CA ASP A 6 10.92 -14.73 -22.38
C ASP A 6 9.77 -14.48 -21.41
N GLU A 7 10.08 -14.44 -20.12
CA GLU A 7 9.10 -14.16 -19.09
C GLU A 7 8.58 -12.72 -19.28
N SER A 8 7.26 -12.56 -19.35
CA SER A 8 6.61 -11.24 -19.42
C SER A 8 7.12 -10.35 -18.28
N THR A 9 7.62 -9.16 -18.62
CA THR A 9 8.08 -8.18 -17.64
C THR A 9 6.91 -7.69 -16.80
N PHE A 10 5.75 -7.47 -17.42
CA PHE A 10 4.51 -7.15 -16.70
C PHE A 10 4.18 -8.21 -15.64
N LEU A 11 4.12 -9.49 -16.01
CA LEU A 11 3.76 -10.55 -15.07
C LEU A 11 4.80 -10.76 -13.97
N ARG A 12 6.09 -10.60 -14.29
CA ARG A 12 7.15 -10.67 -13.29
C ARG A 12 7.01 -9.54 -12.25
N LEU A 13 6.89 -8.29 -12.72
CA LEU A 13 6.74 -7.13 -11.83
C LEU A 13 5.43 -7.19 -11.02
N LEU A 14 4.34 -7.65 -11.63
CA LEU A 14 3.06 -7.78 -10.94
C LEU A 14 3.13 -8.84 -9.81
N ARG A 15 3.86 -9.94 -10.00
CA ARG A 15 4.08 -10.95 -8.95
C ARG A 15 5.00 -10.43 -7.85
N GLU A 16 6.04 -9.67 -8.20
CA GLU A 16 6.90 -8.98 -7.23
C GLU A 16 6.08 -8.00 -6.38
N GLN A 17 5.12 -7.30 -6.99
CA GLN A 17 4.25 -6.35 -6.31
C GLN A 17 3.43 -6.97 -5.17
N ILE A 18 2.98 -8.23 -5.31
CA ILE A 18 2.30 -8.94 -4.21
C ILE A 18 3.16 -8.95 -2.94
N GLY A 19 4.47 -9.16 -3.08
CA GLY A 19 5.41 -9.12 -1.95
C GLY A 19 5.58 -7.72 -1.39
N HIS A 20 5.64 -6.71 -2.26
CA HIS A 20 5.74 -5.31 -1.84
C HIS A 20 4.52 -4.86 -1.03
N GLU A 21 3.29 -5.21 -1.46
CA GLU A 21 2.07 -4.87 -0.71
C GLU A 21 1.99 -5.63 0.63
N PHE A 22 2.41 -6.91 0.68
CA PHE A 22 2.46 -7.63 1.96
C PHE A 22 3.53 -7.08 2.91
N ASP A 23 4.68 -6.64 2.38
CA ASP A 23 5.71 -5.98 3.18
C ASP A 23 5.21 -4.61 3.69
N ALA A 24 4.47 -3.85 2.88
CA ALA A 24 3.83 -2.60 3.28
C ALA A 24 2.80 -2.84 4.39
N HIS A 25 1.89 -3.83 4.22
CA HIS A 25 0.97 -4.29 5.26
C HIS A 25 1.70 -4.57 6.56
N GLN A 26 2.74 -5.40 6.53
CA GLN A 26 3.47 -5.79 7.74
C GLN A 26 4.18 -4.59 8.40
N GLN A 27 4.69 -3.65 7.59
CA GLN A 27 5.33 -2.43 8.08
C GLN A 27 4.30 -1.48 8.71
N TYR A 28 3.09 -1.39 8.17
CA TYR A 28 1.98 -0.62 8.76
C TYR A 28 1.47 -1.23 10.06
N VAL A 29 1.45 -2.56 10.19
CA VAL A 29 1.22 -3.21 11.49
C VAL A 29 2.31 -2.79 12.49
N ALA A 30 3.59 -2.80 12.11
CA ALA A 30 4.68 -2.40 13.01
C ALA A 30 4.59 -0.92 13.41
N ILE A 31 4.23 -0.03 12.47
CA ILE A 31 4.00 1.38 12.75
C ILE A 31 2.80 1.57 13.70
N ALA A 32 1.69 0.88 13.46
CA ALA A 32 0.51 0.95 14.30
C ALA A 32 0.82 0.51 15.74
N VAL A 33 1.52 -0.62 15.90
CA VAL A 33 1.96 -1.13 17.21
C VAL A 33 2.91 -0.15 17.91
N TRP A 34 3.81 0.51 17.17
CA TRP A 34 4.67 1.52 17.75
C TRP A 34 3.88 2.70 18.30
N PHE A 35 2.90 3.23 17.53
CA PHE A 35 2.02 4.31 18.00
C PHE A 35 1.17 3.90 19.21
N ASP A 36 0.67 2.67 19.22
CA ASP A 36 -0.08 2.11 20.35
C ASP A 36 0.80 2.08 21.61
N GLY A 37 2.06 1.67 21.47
CA GLY A 37 3.06 1.71 22.56
C GLY A 37 3.46 3.11 23.03
N GLN A 38 3.07 4.18 22.30
CA GLN A 38 3.27 5.57 22.70
C GLN A 38 1.98 6.24 23.21
N ASP A 39 0.90 5.48 23.44
CA ASP A 39 -0.42 6.00 23.83
C ASP A 39 -1.00 7.02 22.82
N LEU A 40 -0.80 6.76 21.52
CA LEU A 40 -1.34 7.55 20.39
C LEU A 40 -2.45 6.78 19.64
N PRO A 41 -3.64 6.62 20.24
CA PRO A 41 -4.65 5.68 19.78
C PRO A 41 -5.26 6.02 18.41
N GLN A 42 -5.33 7.30 18.02
CA GLN A 42 -5.90 7.69 16.72
C GLN A 42 -4.94 7.35 15.58
N LEU A 43 -3.66 7.67 15.74
CA LEU A 43 -2.61 7.25 14.80
C LEU A 43 -2.50 5.73 14.73
N ALA A 44 -2.51 5.03 15.87
CA ALA A 44 -2.48 3.56 15.89
C ALA A 44 -3.65 2.97 15.10
N ARG A 45 -4.88 3.44 15.36
CA ARG A 45 -6.08 3.00 14.64
C ARG A 45 -5.98 3.27 13.13
N HIS A 46 -5.51 4.46 12.76
CA HIS A 46 -5.33 4.82 11.35
C HIS A 46 -4.39 3.83 10.64
N TYR A 47 -3.23 3.54 11.22
CA TYR A 47 -2.27 2.61 10.62
C TYR A 47 -2.69 1.14 10.69
N TYR A 48 -3.47 0.71 11.68
CA TYR A 48 -4.08 -0.63 11.65
C TYR A 48 -5.05 -0.79 10.48
N ARG A 49 -5.84 0.25 10.17
CA ARG A 49 -6.73 0.26 9.00
C ARG A 49 -5.93 0.25 7.70
N GLN A 50 -4.92 1.11 7.58
CA GLN A 50 -4.06 1.18 6.39
C GLN A 50 -3.30 -0.13 6.15
N ALA A 51 -2.87 -0.81 7.21
CA ALA A 51 -2.33 -2.16 7.07
C ALA A 51 -3.34 -3.11 6.41
N ILE A 52 -4.60 -3.07 6.81
CA ILE A 52 -5.64 -3.92 6.22
C ILE A 52 -5.86 -3.57 4.74
N GLU A 53 -5.84 -2.28 4.38
CA GLU A 53 -5.93 -1.81 3.00
C GLU A 53 -4.79 -2.38 2.13
N GLU A 54 -3.54 -2.31 2.60
CA GLU A 54 -2.41 -2.91 1.86
C GLU A 54 -2.50 -4.43 1.70
N ARG A 55 -3.03 -5.12 2.71
CA ARG A 55 -3.35 -6.55 2.58
C ARG A 55 -4.38 -6.77 1.47
N ASN A 56 -5.40 -5.92 1.41
CA ASN A 56 -6.44 -6.01 0.38
C ASN A 56 -5.83 -5.74 -1.01
N HIS A 57 -4.93 -4.77 -1.16
CA HIS A 57 -4.19 -4.51 -2.40
C HIS A 57 -3.42 -5.75 -2.89
N ALA A 58 -2.65 -6.39 -2.00
CA ALA A 58 -1.95 -7.64 -2.32
C ALA A 58 -2.91 -8.72 -2.85
N LEU A 59 -4.06 -8.86 -2.19
CA LEU A 59 -5.06 -9.88 -2.52
C LEU A 59 -5.89 -9.55 -3.75
N MET A 60 -6.03 -8.27 -4.12
CA MET A 60 -6.60 -7.85 -5.41
C MET A 60 -5.70 -8.29 -6.56
N ILE A 61 -4.38 -8.16 -6.42
CA ILE A 61 -3.41 -8.64 -7.42
C ILE A 61 -3.46 -10.17 -7.53
N VAL A 62 -3.53 -10.87 -6.39
CA VAL A 62 -3.70 -12.33 -6.37
C VAL A 62 -4.98 -12.74 -7.11
N GLN A 63 -6.12 -12.09 -6.82
CA GLN A 63 -7.39 -12.39 -7.48
C GLN A 63 -7.31 -12.17 -8.98
N TYR A 64 -6.70 -11.07 -9.41
CA TYR A 64 -6.51 -10.76 -10.83
C TYR A 64 -5.71 -11.85 -11.58
N LEU A 65 -4.64 -12.36 -10.97
CA LEU A 65 -3.87 -13.47 -11.55
C LEU A 65 -4.70 -14.76 -11.63
N LEU A 66 -5.48 -15.06 -10.58
CA LEU A 66 -6.38 -16.23 -10.56
C LEU A 66 -7.47 -16.15 -11.63
N ASP A 67 -8.08 -14.97 -11.80
CA ASP A 67 -9.13 -14.73 -12.81
C ASP A 67 -8.61 -14.89 -14.25
N ARG A 68 -7.29 -14.77 -14.44
CA ARG A 68 -6.60 -14.97 -15.72
C ARG A 68 -5.97 -16.36 -15.88
N ASP A 69 -6.21 -17.29 -14.95
CA ASP A 69 -5.59 -18.63 -14.92
C ASP A 69 -4.04 -18.55 -14.95
N LEU A 70 -3.48 -17.53 -14.30
CA LEU A 70 -2.04 -17.29 -14.24
C LEU A 70 -1.47 -17.86 -12.92
N PRO A 71 -0.31 -18.55 -12.97
CA PRO A 71 0.34 -19.03 -11.76
C PRO A 71 0.70 -17.87 -10.82
N VAL A 72 0.33 -18.04 -9.55
CA VAL A 72 0.62 -17.12 -8.45
C VAL A 72 1.14 -17.90 -7.25
N ALA A 73 2.13 -17.34 -6.56
CA ALA A 73 2.66 -17.84 -5.31
C ALA A 73 2.66 -16.69 -4.30
N ILE A 74 2.40 -17.01 -3.03
CA ILE A 74 2.48 -16.03 -1.96
C ILE A 74 3.95 -15.95 -1.50
N PRO A 75 4.61 -14.79 -1.62
CA PRO A 75 6.00 -14.64 -1.20
C PRO A 75 6.12 -14.67 0.32
N GLY A 76 7.32 -14.99 0.82
CA GLY A 76 7.66 -14.72 2.21
C GLY A 76 7.85 -13.22 2.45
N GLY A 77 7.67 -12.78 3.69
CA GLY A 77 7.83 -11.37 4.07
C GLY A 77 9.27 -10.96 4.37
N SER A 78 9.56 -9.69 4.16
CA SER A 78 10.80 -9.02 4.58
C SER A 78 10.74 -8.61 6.07
N SER A 79 11.90 -8.23 6.63
CA SER A 79 11.94 -7.64 7.97
C SER A 79 11.35 -6.23 7.95
N VAL A 80 10.57 -5.88 8.98
CA VAL A 80 10.02 -4.54 9.18
C VAL A 80 10.77 -3.76 10.26
N ARG A 81 10.83 -2.44 10.13
CA ARG A 81 11.38 -1.54 11.14
C ARG A 81 10.36 -1.35 12.27
N ASN A 82 10.80 -1.52 13.51
CA ASN A 82 9.94 -1.42 14.70
C ASN A 82 10.35 -0.28 15.63
N ASP A 83 11.58 0.22 15.49
CA ASP A 83 12.22 1.19 16.36
C ASP A 83 12.20 2.59 15.72
N PHE A 84 11.48 3.49 16.37
CA PHE A 84 11.38 4.90 16.01
C PHE A 84 11.58 5.76 17.26
N THR A 85 12.16 6.94 17.08
CA THR A 85 12.42 7.87 18.19
C THR A 85 11.40 9.01 18.25
N GLN A 86 10.96 9.47 17.08
CA GLN A 86 10.03 10.60 16.95
C GLN A 86 8.79 10.17 16.17
N VAL A 87 7.63 10.74 16.51
CA VAL A 87 6.34 10.48 15.85
C VAL A 87 6.37 10.73 14.34
N THR A 88 7.21 11.65 13.87
CA THR A 88 7.37 11.94 12.44
C THR A 88 8.17 10.89 11.67
N GLU A 89 9.01 10.07 12.34
CA GLU A 89 9.80 9.04 11.67
C GLU A 89 8.96 7.92 11.04
N PRO A 90 8.02 7.27 11.75
CA PRO A 90 7.19 6.23 11.13
C PRO A 90 6.25 6.81 10.06
N ILE A 91 5.74 8.03 10.23
CA ILE A 91 4.91 8.70 9.21
C ILE A 91 5.75 9.01 7.96
N GLY A 92 6.99 9.46 8.15
CA GLY A 92 7.94 9.70 7.06
C GLY A 92 8.33 8.41 6.33
N LEU A 93 8.48 7.30 7.06
CA LEU A 93 8.69 5.98 6.47
C LEU A 93 7.50 5.55 5.62
N ALA A 94 6.27 5.67 6.13
CA ALA A 94 5.05 5.36 5.39
C ALA A 94 4.96 6.18 4.08
N LEU A 95 5.17 7.49 4.16
CA LEU A 95 5.19 8.34 2.96
C LEU A 95 6.28 7.93 1.95
N GLN A 96 7.43 7.47 2.41
CA GLN A 96 8.48 6.97 1.53
C GLN A 96 8.06 5.66 0.85
N GLN A 97 7.43 4.76 1.60
CA GLN A 97 6.90 3.50 1.07
C GLN A 97 5.82 3.79 0.02
N GLU A 98 4.86 4.67 0.29
CA GLU A 98 3.81 5.00 -0.68
C GLU A 98 4.37 5.52 -2.00
N LYS A 99 5.38 6.40 -1.94
CA LYS A 99 6.06 6.89 -3.15
C LYS A 99 6.78 5.79 -3.90
N GLN A 100 7.32 4.81 -3.20
CA GLN A 100 7.96 3.65 -3.81
C GLN A 100 6.90 2.76 -4.48
N VAL A 101 5.79 2.48 -3.81
CA VAL A 101 4.66 1.72 -4.37
C VAL A 101 4.10 2.42 -5.61
N THR A 102 3.91 3.75 -5.59
CA THR A 102 3.52 4.52 -6.78
C THR A 102 4.44 4.28 -7.96
N ALA A 103 5.77 4.37 -7.75
CA ALA A 103 6.74 4.15 -8.82
C ALA A 103 6.73 2.71 -9.34
N GLN A 104 6.47 1.73 -8.46
CA GLN A 104 6.32 0.32 -8.85
C GLN A 104 5.06 0.13 -9.70
N ILE A 105 3.91 0.64 -9.27
CA ILE A 105 2.64 0.59 -10.03
C ILE A 105 2.78 1.26 -11.40
N GLU A 106 3.41 2.43 -11.49
CA GLU A 106 3.71 3.10 -12.76
C GLU A 106 4.59 2.23 -13.68
N ALA A 107 5.59 1.54 -13.13
CA ALA A 107 6.46 0.65 -13.89
C ALA A 107 5.71 -0.59 -14.40
N ILE A 108 4.86 -1.20 -13.57
CA ILE A 108 4.02 -2.34 -13.97
C ILE A 108 3.04 -1.90 -15.07
N PHE A 109 2.44 -0.72 -14.94
CA PHE A 109 1.53 -0.14 -15.94
C PHE A 109 2.24 0.09 -17.28
N ALA A 110 3.44 0.67 -17.26
CA ALA A 110 4.26 0.87 -18.44
C ALA A 110 4.64 -0.46 -19.11
N ALA A 111 4.96 -1.49 -18.31
CA ALA A 111 5.26 -2.83 -18.81
C ALA A 111 4.04 -3.45 -19.51
N ALA A 112 2.86 -3.42 -18.87
CA ALA A 112 1.60 -3.92 -19.45
C ALA A 112 1.32 -3.27 -20.80
N ARG A 113 1.41 -1.94 -20.86
CA ARG A 113 1.22 -1.17 -22.10
C ARG A 113 2.25 -1.54 -23.17
N SER A 114 3.52 -1.68 -22.80
CA SER A 114 4.60 -2.00 -23.74
C SER A 114 4.46 -3.40 -24.36
N GLU A 115 3.89 -4.33 -23.61
CA GLU A 115 3.63 -5.71 -24.04
C GLU A 115 2.26 -5.86 -24.74
N GLY A 116 1.45 -4.80 -24.78
CA GLY A 116 0.10 -4.83 -25.33
C GLY A 116 -0.90 -5.61 -24.48
N ASP A 117 -0.63 -5.81 -23.18
CA ASP A 117 -1.57 -6.43 -22.25
C ASP A 117 -2.62 -5.41 -21.79
N ALA A 118 -3.65 -5.24 -22.62
CA ALA A 118 -4.74 -4.30 -22.37
C ALA A 118 -5.53 -4.62 -21.08
N LEU A 119 -5.60 -5.89 -20.67
CA LEU A 119 -6.26 -6.27 -19.42
C LEU A 119 -5.41 -5.89 -18.22
N GLY A 120 -4.09 -6.04 -18.30
CA GLY A 120 -3.13 -5.60 -17.27
C GLY A 120 -3.14 -4.09 -17.13
N GLU A 121 -3.12 -3.38 -18.25
CA GLU A 121 -3.20 -1.92 -18.29
C GLU A 121 -4.49 -1.41 -17.64
N GLN A 122 -5.64 -1.98 -18.01
CA GLN A 122 -6.93 -1.59 -17.42
C GLN A 122 -7.00 -1.87 -15.92
N PHE A 123 -6.51 -3.03 -15.47
CA PHE A 123 -6.52 -3.43 -14.06
C PHE A 123 -5.77 -2.43 -13.17
N LEU A 124 -4.62 -1.94 -13.65
CA LEU A 124 -3.77 -1.01 -12.88
C LEU A 124 -4.29 0.43 -12.81
N LEU A 125 -5.32 0.79 -13.58
CA LEU A 125 -5.89 2.14 -13.51
C LEU A 125 -6.46 2.47 -12.13
N TRP A 126 -7.03 1.47 -11.42
CA TRP A 126 -7.50 1.66 -10.06
C TRP A 126 -6.33 1.94 -9.11
N PHE A 127 -5.28 1.12 -9.14
CA PHE A 127 -4.08 1.32 -8.30
C PHE A 127 -3.40 2.67 -8.55
N LEU A 128 -3.34 3.13 -9.81
CA LEU A 128 -2.79 4.45 -10.13
C LEU A 128 -3.59 5.58 -9.49
N LYS A 129 -4.93 5.46 -9.46
CA LYS A 129 -5.81 6.42 -8.78
C LYS A 129 -5.61 6.34 -7.27
N GLU A 130 -5.58 5.13 -6.72
CA GLU A 130 -5.40 4.88 -5.29
C GLU A 130 -4.10 5.49 -4.76
N GLN A 131 -2.97 5.25 -5.44
CA GLN A 131 -1.68 5.80 -5.03
C GLN A 131 -1.63 7.33 -5.01
N VAL A 132 -2.51 8.04 -5.76
CA VAL A 132 -2.63 9.50 -5.66
C VAL A 132 -3.24 9.89 -4.31
N GLU A 133 -4.25 9.15 -3.86
CA GLU A 133 -4.93 9.38 -2.58
C GLU A 133 -4.01 8.99 -1.41
N GLU A 134 -3.33 7.85 -1.48
CA GLU A 134 -2.41 7.37 -0.45
C GLU A 134 -1.22 8.33 -0.22
N VAL A 135 -0.54 8.76 -1.30
CA VAL A 135 0.55 9.72 -1.19
C VAL A 135 0.06 11.08 -0.65
N ALA A 136 -1.13 11.53 -1.05
CA ALA A 136 -1.70 12.79 -0.56
C ALA A 136 -2.06 12.72 0.94
N SER A 137 -2.63 11.59 1.36
CA SER A 137 -2.98 11.25 2.73
C SER A 137 -1.74 11.24 3.63
N ALA A 138 -0.73 10.44 3.28
CA ALA A 138 0.53 10.35 4.02
C ALA A 138 1.29 11.69 4.06
N THR A 139 1.26 12.47 2.97
CA THR A 139 1.87 13.81 2.92
C THR A 139 1.17 14.78 3.87
N THR A 140 -0.16 14.76 3.89
CA THR A 140 -0.97 15.55 4.82
C THR A 140 -0.61 15.21 6.26
N LEU A 141 -0.61 13.92 6.61
CA LEU A 141 -0.34 13.47 7.96
C LEU A 141 1.06 13.89 8.44
N LEU A 142 2.09 13.72 7.61
CA LEU A 142 3.45 14.15 7.93
C LEU A 142 3.54 15.68 8.12
N THR A 143 2.86 16.44 7.27
CA THR A 143 2.83 17.92 7.35
C THR A 143 2.20 18.38 8.65
N VAL A 144 1.08 17.75 9.06
CA VAL A 144 0.40 18.09 10.31
C VAL A 144 1.22 17.66 11.51
N ALA A 145 1.81 16.46 11.51
CA ALA A 145 2.70 16.00 12.57
C ALA A 145 3.90 16.95 12.75
N THR A 146 4.50 17.39 11.65
CA THR A 146 5.59 18.39 11.68
C THR A 146 5.12 19.72 12.28
N ARG A 147 3.90 20.16 11.96
CA ARG A 147 3.33 21.41 12.49
C ARG A 147 2.97 21.31 13.98
N ALA A 148 2.50 20.15 14.43
CA ALA A 148 2.14 19.91 15.82
C ALA A 148 3.37 19.94 16.74
N GLY A 149 4.55 19.58 16.23
CA GLY A 149 5.79 19.55 17.00
C GLY A 149 5.64 18.60 18.19
N ASP A 150 5.94 19.10 19.40
CA ASP A 150 5.84 18.30 20.62
C ASP A 150 4.39 18.17 21.15
N ASN A 151 3.43 18.92 20.61
CA ASN A 151 2.03 18.85 21.04
C ASN A 151 1.28 17.72 20.31
N LEU A 152 1.56 16.48 20.72
CA LEU A 152 0.97 15.29 20.09
C LEU A 152 -0.56 15.21 20.25
N PHE A 153 -1.15 15.88 21.25
CA PHE A 153 -2.60 15.95 21.38
C PHE A 153 -3.25 16.69 20.22
N ASP A 154 -2.62 17.72 19.66
CA ASP A 154 -3.16 18.42 18.49
C ASP A 154 -3.13 17.53 17.24
N LEU A 155 -2.10 16.69 17.10
CA LEU A 155 -2.01 15.69 16.05
C LEU A 155 -3.11 14.64 16.20
N GLU A 156 -3.28 14.05 17.38
CA GLU A 156 -4.35 13.08 17.66
C GLU A 156 -5.74 13.70 17.47
N ASN A 157 -5.96 14.94 17.91
CA ASN A 157 -7.21 15.67 17.69
C ASN A 157 -7.49 15.94 16.21
N TYR A 158 -6.45 16.14 15.40
CA TYR A 158 -6.58 16.27 13.96
C TYR A 158 -7.01 14.93 13.34
N VAL A 159 -6.29 13.84 13.63
CA VAL A 159 -6.60 12.50 13.10
C VAL A 159 -7.99 12.03 13.54
N ALA A 160 -8.42 12.36 14.76
CA ALA A 160 -9.75 12.01 15.25
C ALA A 160 -10.89 12.75 14.53
N ARG A 161 -10.62 13.97 14.04
CA ARG A 161 -11.63 14.86 13.44
C ARG A 161 -11.67 14.74 11.92
N GLU A 162 -10.50 14.70 11.29
CA GLU A 162 -10.36 14.63 9.84
C GLU A 162 -10.23 13.17 9.41
N GLN A 163 -11.06 12.74 8.47
CA GLN A 163 -10.89 11.44 7.81
C GLN A 163 -9.70 11.53 6.84
N ILE A 164 -8.56 10.98 7.24
CA ILE A 164 -7.33 10.92 6.44
C ILE A 164 -7.27 9.56 5.76
N GLY A 165 -7.37 9.53 4.44
CA GLY A 165 -7.32 8.29 3.66
C GLY A 165 -8.50 7.34 3.87
N ASP A 166 -9.64 7.82 4.39
CA ASP A 166 -10.87 7.04 4.62
C ASP A 166 -11.94 7.44 3.59
N GLY A 167 -11.64 7.18 2.31
CA GLY A 167 -12.57 7.41 1.20
C GLY A 167 -13.73 6.40 1.13
N GLY A 168 -13.68 5.35 1.97
CA GLY A 168 -14.51 4.16 1.86
C GLY A 168 -14.09 3.27 0.67
N GLU A 169 -14.65 2.05 0.60
CA GLU A 169 -14.42 1.17 -0.56
C GLU A 169 -14.91 1.84 -1.85
N SER A 170 -13.98 2.11 -2.76
CA SER A 170 -14.33 2.65 -4.07
C SER A 170 -15.12 1.62 -4.86
N ALA A 171 -16.24 2.02 -5.46
CA ALA A 171 -17.13 1.11 -6.20
C ALA A 171 -16.47 0.46 -7.44
N ASP A 172 -15.35 1.01 -7.89
CA ASP A 172 -14.52 0.51 -8.99
C ASP A 172 -13.31 -0.33 -8.52
N ALA A 173 -13.18 -0.59 -7.21
CA ALA A 173 -12.09 -1.41 -6.67
C ALA A 173 -12.16 -2.85 -7.20
N PRO A 174 -11.02 -3.45 -7.61
CA PRO A 174 -10.96 -4.86 -7.94
C PRO A 174 -11.36 -5.73 -6.75
N SER A 175 -11.87 -6.93 -7.03
CA SER A 175 -12.17 -7.90 -5.97
C SER A 175 -10.87 -8.42 -5.35
N ALA A 176 -10.78 -8.45 -4.01
CA ALA A 176 -9.69 -9.09 -3.29
C ALA A 176 -9.97 -10.59 -3.09
N ALA A 177 -8.95 -11.43 -3.26
CA ALA A 177 -9.06 -12.86 -3.00
C ALA A 177 -9.42 -13.12 -1.53
N GLY A 178 -10.57 -13.75 -1.28
CA GLY A 178 -11.10 -13.97 0.07
C GLY A 178 -11.92 -12.80 0.64
N GLY A 179 -12.11 -11.73 -0.14
CA GLY A 179 -12.86 -10.53 0.27
C GLY A 179 -11.98 -9.48 0.94
N ALA A 180 -12.36 -8.22 0.76
CA ALA A 180 -11.82 -7.09 1.52
C ALA A 180 -12.34 -7.14 2.97
N LEU A 181 -11.57 -6.55 3.88
CA LEU A 181 -11.82 -6.49 5.32
C LEU A 181 -12.00 -5.05 5.79
#